data_AF-A0A7W7VKL7-F1
#
_entry.id   AF-A0A7W7VKL7-F1
#
_cell.length_a   1.000
_cell.length_b   1.000
_cell.length_c   1.000
_cell.angle_alpha   90.00
_cell.angle_beta   90.00
_cell.angle_gamma   90.00
#
_symmetry.space_group_name_H-M   'P 1'
#
loop_
_entity.id
_entity.type
_entity.pdbx_description
1 polymer ?
#
loop_
_entity_poly.entity_id
_entity_poly.type
_entity_poly.pdbx_seq_one_letter_code
_entity_poly.pdbx_strand_id
1 'polypeptide(L)'
;MAVHSRYLDLATQIRTRIEAGEWEPGARLPRLDDFAAQYGANRDTIGRAIAVLESEGYVWAVQGRGIIVRHGMMRLRRPRGNLVKRNVATDGPGYSFPSASGQEVWKHHVPPTVSDEPLTDPRIAKLLGVPPGTTVTRRFRVTGPQSEPPFQIAVSWIHPRGLADAPEVTAQATGPGDWLYRLEQAGHWPISWIEFHRARMPTKNEAALTSP
;
A
#
# COMPACT_ATOMS: atom_id res chain seq x y z
N MET A 1 -6.37 -22.71 -27.02
CA MET A 1 -6.41 -21.27 -27.36
C MET A 1 -7.14 -20.56 -26.23
N ALA A 2 -6.45 -19.70 -25.47
CA ALA A 2 -7.07 -19.01 -24.34
C ALA A 2 -8.12 -18.03 -24.87
N VAL A 3 -9.36 -18.16 -24.41
CA VAL A 3 -10.46 -17.25 -24.71
C VAL A 3 -10.08 -15.87 -24.17
N HIS A 4 -9.50 -15.01 -25.00
CA HIS A 4 -9.29 -13.61 -24.66
C HIS A 4 -10.66 -12.96 -24.61
N SER A 5 -11.07 -12.55 -23.41
CA SER A 5 -12.37 -11.93 -23.24
C SER A 5 -12.32 -10.53 -23.83
N ARG A 6 -13.18 -10.25 -24.81
CA ARG A 6 -13.18 -8.99 -25.58
C ARG A 6 -13.21 -7.72 -24.73
N TYR A 7 -13.77 -7.77 -23.51
CA TYR A 7 -13.74 -6.62 -22.60
C TYR A 7 -12.34 -6.36 -21.98
N LEU A 8 -11.50 -7.38 -21.82
CA LEU A 8 -10.12 -7.22 -21.34
C LEU A 8 -9.21 -6.58 -22.40
N ASP A 9 -9.42 -6.92 -23.66
CA ASP A 9 -8.71 -6.28 -24.78
C ASP A 9 -9.09 -4.80 -24.87
N LEU A 10 -10.37 -4.48 -24.72
CA LEU A 10 -10.87 -3.10 -24.67
C LEU A 10 -10.33 -2.34 -23.45
N ALA A 11 -10.31 -2.96 -22.27
CA ALA A 11 -9.71 -2.37 -21.08
C ALA A 11 -8.24 -2.04 -21.33
N THR A 12 -7.47 -2.97 -21.91
CA THR A 12 -6.05 -2.75 -22.24
C THR A 12 -5.88 -1.60 -23.23
N GLN A 13 -6.68 -1.52 -24.29
CA GLN A 13 -6.58 -0.42 -25.26
C GLN A 13 -6.89 0.94 -24.64
N ILE A 14 -7.96 1.03 -23.85
CA ILE A 14 -8.34 2.28 -23.17
C ILE A 14 -7.26 2.66 -22.14
N ARG A 15 -6.71 1.67 -21.42
CA ARG A 15 -5.59 1.85 -20.49
C ARG A 15 -4.40 2.51 -21.17
N THR A 16 -3.94 1.96 -22.29
CA THR A 16 -2.78 2.49 -23.03
C THR A 16 -2.99 3.93 -23.47
N ARG A 17 -4.23 4.30 -23.86
CA ARG A 17 -4.56 5.69 -24.23
C ARG A 17 -4.54 6.64 -23.03
N ILE A 18 -5.01 6.19 -21.87
CA ILE A 18 -4.91 6.96 -20.61
C ILE A 18 -3.43 7.13 -20.23
N GLU A 19 -2.62 6.07 -20.28
CA GLU A 19 -1.18 6.11 -20.00
C GLU A 19 -0.40 7.01 -20.97
N ALA A 20 -0.83 7.08 -22.23
CA ALA A 20 -0.27 7.97 -23.24
C ALA A 20 -0.66 9.45 -23.05
N GLY A 21 -1.49 9.77 -22.04
CA GLY A 21 -1.91 11.14 -21.75
C GLY A 21 -3.01 11.67 -22.66
N GLU A 22 -3.72 10.82 -23.41
CA GLU A 22 -4.83 11.28 -24.26
C GLU A 22 -5.97 11.89 -23.43
N TRP A 23 -6.17 11.38 -22.22
CA TRP A 23 -7.05 11.98 -21.22
C TRP A 23 -6.24 12.29 -19.96
N GLU A 24 -6.03 13.58 -19.73
CA GLU A 24 -5.35 14.07 -18.53
C GLU A 24 -6.07 13.64 -17.25
N PRO A 25 -5.35 13.49 -16.12
CA PRO A 25 -5.96 13.25 -14.83
C PRO A 25 -7.03 14.30 -14.51
N GLY A 26 -8.23 13.86 -14.13
CA GLY A 26 -9.40 14.71 -13.94
C GLY A 26 -10.26 14.93 -15.18
N ALA A 27 -9.77 14.58 -16.37
CA ALA A 27 -10.57 14.64 -17.58
C ALA A 27 -11.72 13.62 -17.53
N ARG A 28 -12.81 13.97 -18.21
CA ARG A 28 -13.95 13.09 -18.37
C ARG A 28 -13.75 12.23 -19.62
N LEU A 29 -13.84 10.92 -19.46
CA LEU A 29 -13.87 9.98 -20.57
C LEU A 29 -15.19 10.08 -21.34
N PRO A 30 -15.21 9.69 -22.62
CA PRO A 30 -16.42 9.50 -23.40
C PRO A 30 -17.48 8.65 -22.68
N ARG A 31 -18.75 8.82 -23.07
CA ARG A 31 -19.83 8.00 -22.49
C ARG A 31 -19.67 6.56 -22.96
N LEU A 32 -20.28 5.62 -22.22
CA LEU A 32 -20.26 4.21 -22.58
C LEU A 32 -20.80 3.97 -24.01
N ASP A 33 -21.81 4.73 -24.42
CA ASP A 33 -22.42 4.61 -25.75
C ASP A 33 -21.48 5.13 -26.85
N ASP A 34 -20.74 6.22 -26.57
CA ASP A 34 -19.73 6.76 -27.48
C ASP A 34 -18.57 5.77 -27.67
N PHE A 35 -18.11 5.16 -26.56
CA PHE A 35 -17.12 4.11 -26.60
C PHE A 35 -17.61 2.85 -27.30
N ALA A 36 -18.88 2.46 -27.09
CA ALA A 36 -19.49 1.32 -27.76
C ALA A 36 -19.49 1.52 -29.29
N ALA A 37 -19.84 2.72 -29.75
CA ALA A 37 -19.78 3.11 -31.15
C ALA A 37 -18.33 3.13 -31.68
N GLN A 38 -17.40 3.75 -30.94
CA GLN A 38 -15.98 3.87 -31.35
C GLN A 38 -15.28 2.51 -31.49
N TYR A 39 -15.54 1.60 -30.56
CA TYR A 39 -14.84 0.31 -30.49
C TYR A 39 -15.63 -0.85 -31.13
N GLY A 40 -16.80 -0.58 -31.72
CA GLY A 40 -17.66 -1.60 -32.32
C GLY A 40 -18.00 -2.71 -31.32
N ALA A 41 -18.41 -2.33 -30.12
CA ALA A 41 -18.72 -3.22 -29.01
C ALA A 41 -20.08 -2.86 -28.40
N ASN A 42 -20.69 -3.80 -27.67
CA ASN A 42 -21.91 -3.49 -26.94
C ASN A 42 -21.59 -2.66 -25.68
N ARG A 43 -22.54 -1.81 -25.27
CA ARG A 43 -22.46 -0.96 -24.08
C ARG A 43 -22.07 -1.74 -22.83
N ASP A 44 -22.62 -2.94 -22.65
CA ASP A 44 -22.31 -3.80 -21.51
C ASP A 44 -20.86 -4.29 -21.52
N THR A 45 -20.30 -4.56 -22.70
CA THR A 45 -18.90 -4.97 -22.86
C THR A 45 -17.96 -3.83 -22.50
N ILE A 46 -18.27 -2.60 -22.94
CA ILE A 46 -17.53 -1.40 -22.53
C ILE A 46 -17.70 -1.16 -21.02
N GLY A 47 -18.91 -1.34 -20.49
CA GLY A 47 -19.16 -1.24 -19.05
C GLY A 47 -18.28 -2.18 -18.23
N ARG A 48 -18.11 -3.44 -18.67
CA ARG A 48 -17.18 -4.40 -18.06
C ARG A 48 -15.72 -3.97 -18.18
N ALA A 49 -15.31 -3.43 -19.32
CA ALA A 49 -13.96 -2.89 -19.50
C ALA A 49 -13.68 -1.71 -18.55
N ILE A 50 -14.63 -0.77 -18.43
CA ILE A 50 -14.54 0.36 -17.48
C ILE A 50 -14.52 -0.13 -16.03
N ALA A 51 -15.29 -1.16 -15.67
CA ALA A 51 -15.26 -1.73 -14.32
C ALA A 51 -13.89 -2.34 -13.98
N VAL A 52 -13.22 -2.97 -14.95
CA VAL A 52 -11.82 -3.42 -14.80
C VAL A 52 -10.92 -2.22 -14.53
N LEU A 53 -10.98 -1.17 -15.36
CA LEU A 53 -10.18 0.04 -15.20
C LEU A 53 -10.45 0.77 -13.88
N GLU A 54 -11.68 0.75 -13.39
CA GLU A 54 -12.06 1.31 -12.08
C GLU A 54 -11.46 0.48 -10.94
N SER A 55 -11.49 -0.86 -11.05
CA SER A 55 -10.84 -1.75 -10.07
C SER A 55 -9.32 -1.59 -10.05
N GLU A 56 -8.74 -1.26 -11.20
CA GLU A 56 -7.32 -0.99 -11.38
C GLU A 56 -6.92 0.45 -11.02
N GLY A 57 -7.90 1.31 -10.74
CA GLY A 57 -7.65 2.69 -10.32
C GLY A 57 -7.23 3.64 -11.44
N TYR A 58 -7.56 3.35 -12.70
CA TYR A 58 -7.41 4.31 -13.81
C TYR A 58 -8.51 5.36 -13.79
N VAL A 59 -9.73 4.96 -13.42
CA VAL A 59 -10.93 5.79 -13.50
C VAL A 59 -11.78 5.67 -12.24
N TRP A 60 -12.78 6.53 -12.12
CA TRP A 60 -13.88 6.38 -11.18
C TRP A 60 -15.18 6.85 -11.83
N ALA A 61 -16.24 6.05 -11.68
CA ALA A 61 -17.55 6.39 -12.20
C ALA A 61 -18.33 7.22 -11.17
N VAL A 62 -18.79 8.40 -11.58
CA VAL A 62 -19.61 9.27 -10.73
C VAL A 62 -21.00 9.38 -11.33
N GLN A 63 -22.02 8.95 -10.57
CA GLN A 63 -23.41 9.05 -10.99
C GLN A 63 -23.75 10.50 -11.36
N GLY A 64 -24.28 10.69 -12.57
CA GLY A 64 -24.61 12.01 -13.12
C GLY A 64 -23.43 12.83 -13.67
N ARG A 65 -22.17 12.51 -13.32
CA ARG A 65 -20.97 13.23 -13.83
C ARG A 65 -20.15 12.45 -14.85
N GLY A 66 -20.39 11.15 -14.99
CA GLY A 66 -19.71 10.30 -15.97
C GLY A 66 -18.45 9.64 -15.41
N ILE A 67 -17.57 9.18 -16.31
CA ILE A 67 -16.35 8.46 -15.96
C ILE A 67 -15.20 9.45 -15.99
N ILE A 68 -14.45 9.57 -14.90
CA ILE A 68 -13.37 10.55 -14.75
C ILE A 68 -12.04 9.81 -14.57
N VAL A 69 -11.00 10.28 -15.26
CA VAL A 69 -9.62 9.78 -15.07
C VAL A 69 -9.13 10.21 -13.69
N ARG A 70 -8.57 9.28 -12.91
CA ARG A 70 -8.12 9.59 -11.55
C ARG A 70 -6.92 10.54 -11.54
N HIS A 71 -6.87 11.43 -10.57
CA HIS A 71 -5.71 12.27 -10.26
C HIS A 71 -4.63 11.46 -9.54
N GLY A 72 -3.38 11.59 -9.99
CA GLY A 72 -2.21 10.93 -9.42
C GLY A 72 -1.84 9.62 -10.12
N MET A 73 -0.64 9.12 -9.83
CA MET A 73 -0.14 7.87 -10.40
C MET A 73 -1.15 6.74 -10.12
N MET A 74 -1.62 6.09 -11.19
CA MET A 74 -2.55 4.96 -11.14
C MET A 74 -2.14 3.97 -10.05
N ARG A 75 -3.03 3.73 -9.10
CA ARG A 75 -2.81 2.71 -8.05
C ARG A 75 -3.88 1.65 -8.17
N LEU A 76 -3.46 0.43 -8.48
CA LEU A 76 -4.30 -0.76 -8.42
C LEU A 76 -4.96 -0.82 -7.03
N ARG A 77 -6.29 -0.98 -6.98
CA ARG A 77 -7.00 -1.21 -5.71
C ARG A 77 -6.62 -2.61 -5.23
N ARG A 78 -5.58 -2.69 -4.40
CA ARG A 78 -5.13 -3.95 -3.81
C ARG A 78 -5.94 -4.24 -2.54
N PRO A 79 -6.76 -5.31 -2.51
CA PRO A 79 -7.38 -5.73 -1.27
C PRO A 79 -6.27 -6.10 -0.28
N ARG A 80 -6.23 -5.41 0.86
CA ARG A 80 -5.39 -5.81 1.99
C ARG A 80 -6.20 -6.80 2.83
N GLY A 81 -5.70 -8.02 3.00
CA GLY A 81 -6.31 -8.98 3.90
C GLY A 81 -6.00 -8.63 5.36
N ASN A 82 -6.89 -8.99 6.28
CA ASN A 82 -6.66 -8.83 7.72
C ASN A 82 -5.67 -9.86 8.30
N LEU A 83 -5.25 -10.83 7.48
CA LEU A 83 -4.36 -11.90 7.89
C LEU A 83 -2.92 -11.48 7.61
N VAL A 84 -2.21 -11.07 8.66
CA VAL A 84 -0.75 -11.01 8.64
C VAL A 84 -0.27 -12.45 8.45
N LYS A 85 0.23 -12.77 7.27
CA LYS A 85 0.80 -14.08 6.98
C LYS A 85 2.31 -14.02 7.24
N ARG A 86 2.85 -15.02 7.95
CA ARG A 86 4.29 -15.29 7.90
C ARG A 86 4.63 -15.56 6.44
N ASN A 87 5.44 -14.71 5.83
CA ASN A 87 5.99 -14.99 4.52
C ASN A 87 7.06 -16.06 4.71
N VAL A 88 6.78 -17.26 4.22
CA VAL A 88 7.74 -18.39 4.18
C VAL A 88 8.45 -18.45 2.82
N ALA A 89 8.04 -17.61 1.85
CA ALA A 89 8.46 -17.70 0.46
C ALA A 89 9.14 -16.42 -0.05
N THR A 90 10.27 -16.07 0.54
CA THR A 90 11.48 -15.51 -0.12
C THR A 90 12.59 -15.49 0.93
N ASP A 91 13.55 -16.41 0.83
CA ASP A 91 14.79 -16.50 1.63
C ASP A 91 14.70 -16.48 3.17
N GLY A 92 13.55 -16.87 3.75
CA GLY A 92 13.39 -17.15 5.18
C GLY A 92 12.11 -16.58 5.81
N PRO A 93 11.79 -16.96 7.06
CA PRO A 93 10.58 -16.51 7.74
C PRO A 93 10.66 -15.01 8.07
N GLY A 94 9.69 -14.25 7.58
CA GLY A 94 9.54 -12.83 7.90
C GLY A 94 8.08 -12.40 7.89
N TYR A 95 7.77 -11.28 8.52
CA TYR A 95 6.46 -10.67 8.46
C TYR A 95 6.38 -9.76 7.24
N SER A 96 5.47 -10.08 6.32
CA SER A 96 5.04 -9.14 5.30
C SER A 96 3.60 -8.76 5.58
N PHE A 97 3.23 -7.54 5.22
CA PHE A 97 1.84 -7.13 5.10
C PHE A 97 1.48 -7.19 3.61
N PRO A 98 1.40 -8.40 2.99
CA PRO A 98 1.28 -8.48 1.56
C PRO A 98 -0.08 -7.92 1.10
N SER A 99 -0.08 -7.32 -0.08
CA SER A 99 -1.27 -7.29 -0.93
C SER A 99 -1.84 -8.71 -1.02
N ALA A 100 -3.16 -8.88 -0.95
CA ALA A 100 -3.79 -10.19 -1.02
C ALA A 100 -3.57 -10.93 -2.36
N SER A 101 -2.83 -10.36 -3.32
CA SER A 101 -2.77 -10.79 -4.72
C SER A 101 -1.36 -10.86 -5.35
N GLY A 102 -0.32 -11.35 -4.64
CA GLY A 102 0.95 -11.74 -5.28
C GLY A 102 2.23 -11.70 -4.42
N GLN A 103 3.35 -12.21 -4.95
CA GLN A 103 4.70 -12.01 -4.42
C GLN A 103 5.15 -10.56 -4.72
N GLU A 104 4.83 -9.64 -3.83
CA GLU A 104 5.22 -8.23 -3.94
C GLU A 104 6.51 -7.97 -3.16
N VAL A 105 7.59 -7.61 -3.87
CA VAL A 105 8.86 -7.23 -3.26
C VAL A 105 8.81 -5.76 -2.88
N TRP A 106 8.71 -5.50 -1.58
CA TRP A 106 8.74 -4.15 -1.01
C TRP A 106 10.18 -3.68 -0.82
N LYS A 107 10.46 -2.41 -1.14
CA LYS A 107 11.75 -1.77 -0.94
C LYS A 107 11.65 -0.54 -0.04
N HIS A 108 12.77 -0.18 0.57
CA HIS A 108 12.94 1.12 1.21
C HIS A 108 13.18 2.18 0.13
N HIS A 109 12.34 3.21 0.08
CA HIS A 109 12.53 4.37 -0.81
C HIS A 109 13.41 5.44 -0.18
N VAL A 110 13.48 5.47 1.15
CA VAL A 110 14.36 6.35 1.93
C VAL A 110 15.15 5.46 2.90
N PRO A 111 16.43 5.77 3.20
CA PRO A 111 17.17 5.06 4.22
C PRO A 111 16.38 5.01 5.53
N PRO A 112 16.17 3.82 6.11
CA PRO A 112 15.43 3.70 7.35
C PRO A 112 16.20 4.39 8.48
N THR A 113 15.50 5.16 9.30
CA THR A 113 16.10 5.82 10.47
C THR A 113 15.65 5.13 11.75
N VAL A 114 16.60 4.99 12.68
CA VAL A 114 16.37 4.46 14.02
C VAL A 114 16.93 5.46 15.01
N SER A 115 16.12 5.83 16.00
CA SER A 115 16.46 6.82 17.01
C SER A 115 15.80 6.47 18.33
N ASP A 116 16.44 6.81 19.44
CA ASP A 116 15.83 6.73 20.76
C ASP A 116 15.21 8.08 21.10
N GLU A 117 13.91 8.09 21.37
CA GLU A 117 13.13 9.31 21.56
C GLU A 117 12.15 9.15 22.73
N PRO A 118 11.88 10.21 23.52
CA PRO A 118 10.86 10.17 24.57
C PRO A 118 9.46 10.05 23.95
N LEU A 119 8.67 9.09 24.42
CA LEU A 119 7.32 8.88 23.92
C LEU A 119 6.34 9.91 24.51
N THR A 120 6.18 11.02 23.82
CA THR A 120 5.37 12.16 24.29
C THR A 120 3.88 12.00 24.00
N ASP A 121 3.47 11.20 23.01
CA ASP A 121 2.05 10.96 22.73
C ASP A 121 1.46 10.01 23.79
N PRO A 122 0.58 10.50 24.69
CA PRO A 122 0.06 9.69 25.79
C PRO A 122 -0.80 8.52 25.30
N ARG A 123 -1.36 8.61 24.09
CA ARG A 123 -2.17 7.52 23.50
C ARG A 123 -1.27 6.37 23.08
N ILE A 124 -0.15 6.67 22.43
CA ILE A 124 0.83 5.66 22.01
C ILE A 124 1.53 5.08 23.24
N ALA A 125 1.90 5.91 24.22
CA ALA A 125 2.48 5.45 25.49
C ALA A 125 1.56 4.46 26.21
N LYS A 126 0.26 4.79 26.30
CA LYS A 126 -0.76 3.90 26.86
C LYS A 126 -0.88 2.59 26.09
N LEU A 127 -0.87 2.62 24.75
CA LEU A 127 -0.93 1.41 23.92
C LEU A 127 0.33 0.54 24.06
N LEU A 128 1.50 1.17 24.21
CA LEU A 128 2.78 0.48 24.41
C LEU A 128 2.95 -0.04 25.85
N GLY A 129 2.17 0.46 26.80
CA GLY A 129 2.24 0.05 28.21
C GLY A 129 3.36 0.74 29.00
N VAL A 130 3.79 1.92 28.57
CA VAL A 130 4.85 2.70 29.23
C VAL A 130 4.33 4.05 29.73
N PRO A 131 4.93 4.64 30.78
CA PRO A 131 4.65 6.02 31.15
C PRO A 131 4.93 7.01 30.00
N PRO A 132 4.12 8.09 29.83
CA PRO A 132 4.47 9.17 28.92
C PRO A 132 5.85 9.76 29.25
N GLY A 133 6.66 10.01 28.24
CA GLY A 133 8.04 10.50 28.37
C GLY A 133 9.10 9.40 28.52
N THR A 134 8.72 8.13 28.65
CA THR A 134 9.68 7.02 28.60
C THR A 134 10.42 7.02 27.27
N THR A 135 11.75 6.92 27.31
CA THR A 135 12.59 6.76 26.12
C THR A 135 12.35 5.40 25.49
N VAL A 136 12.00 5.41 24.21
CA VAL A 136 11.70 4.22 23.41
C VAL A 136 12.41 4.31 22.08
N THR A 137 12.72 3.16 21.48
CA THR A 137 13.31 3.14 20.15
C THR A 137 12.23 3.34 19.10
N ARG A 138 12.42 4.36 18.29
CA ARG A 138 11.61 4.72 17.14
C ARG A 138 12.29 4.24 15.87
N ARG A 139 11.54 3.55 15.01
CA ARG A 139 11.95 3.20 13.65
C ARG A 139 11.04 3.91 12.66
N PHE A 140 11.65 4.57 11.68
CA PHE A 140 10.94 5.29 10.64
C PHE A 140 11.37 4.79 9.27
N ARG A 141 10.40 4.41 8.44
CA ARG A 141 10.63 3.86 7.12
C ARG A 141 9.66 4.46 6.12
N VAL A 142 10.13 4.65 4.89
CA VAL A 142 9.28 4.91 3.74
C VAL A 142 9.42 3.72 2.80
N THR A 143 8.36 2.94 2.66
CA THR A 143 8.36 1.66 1.98
C THR A 143 7.32 1.61 0.89
N GLY A 144 7.57 0.83 -0.16
CA GLY A 144 6.59 0.60 -1.21
C GLY A 144 7.00 -0.51 -2.17
N PRO A 145 6.09 -0.91 -3.06
CA PRO A 145 6.41 -1.83 -4.14
C PRO A 145 7.55 -1.26 -5.00
N GLN A 146 8.50 -2.09 -5.41
CA GLN A 146 9.63 -1.63 -6.23
C GLN A 146 9.21 -0.89 -7.51
N SER A 147 8.08 -1.29 -8.11
CA SER A 147 7.56 -0.72 -9.36
C SER A 147 6.76 0.57 -9.17
N GLU A 148 6.56 1.04 -7.93
CA GLU A 148 5.70 2.17 -7.61
C GLU A 148 6.47 3.25 -6.81
N PRO A 149 6.05 4.53 -6.83
CA PRO A 149 6.59 5.55 -5.94
C PRO A 149 6.34 5.22 -4.47
N PRO A 150 7.00 5.95 -3.54
CA PRO A 150 6.89 5.69 -2.12
C PRO A 150 5.43 5.59 -1.66
N PHE A 151 5.09 4.42 -1.09
CA PHE A 151 3.70 4.02 -0.86
C PHE A 151 3.25 4.24 0.57
N GLN A 152 4.12 3.98 1.54
CA GLN A 152 3.77 3.94 2.95
C GLN A 152 4.87 4.53 3.82
N ILE A 153 4.47 5.42 4.72
CA ILE A 153 5.28 5.83 5.86
C ILE A 153 4.93 4.90 7.02
N ALA A 154 5.93 4.20 7.55
CA ALA A 154 5.80 3.31 8.69
C ALA A 154 6.61 3.85 9.86
N VAL A 155 5.93 4.12 10.98
CA VAL A 155 6.56 4.48 12.25
C VAL A 155 6.29 3.37 13.25
N SER A 156 7.36 2.73 13.72
CA SER A 156 7.29 1.69 14.74
C SER A 156 7.92 2.21 16.03
N TRP A 157 7.23 2.02 17.14
CA TRP A 157 7.74 2.27 18.49
C TRP A 157 7.96 0.93 19.18
N ILE A 158 9.18 0.66 19.63
CA ILE A 158 9.56 -0.62 20.22
C ILE A 158 9.68 -0.46 21.73
N HIS A 159 9.01 -1.35 22.47
CA HIS A 159 9.06 -1.36 23.93
C HIS A 159 10.48 -1.69 24.41
N PRO A 160 11.01 -1.00 25.46
CA PRO A 160 12.39 -1.20 25.92
C PRO A 160 12.72 -2.66 26.27
N ARG A 161 11.76 -3.41 26.84
CA ARG A 161 11.90 -4.86 27.08
C ARG A 161 12.21 -5.64 25.80
N GLY A 162 11.44 -5.42 24.74
CA GLY A 162 11.68 -6.15 23.47
C GLY A 162 13.02 -5.77 22.83
N LEU A 163 13.50 -4.55 23.05
CA LEU A 163 14.84 -4.14 22.63
C LEU A 163 15.94 -4.79 23.47
N ALA A 164 15.74 -4.93 24.78
CA ALA A 164 16.69 -5.59 25.66
C ALA A 164 16.83 -7.09 25.32
N ASP A 165 15.70 -7.73 25.01
CA ASP A 165 15.64 -9.17 24.69
C ASP A 165 16.10 -9.45 23.23
N ALA A 166 15.95 -8.48 22.32
CA ALA A 166 16.37 -8.59 20.91
C ALA A 166 17.01 -7.29 20.37
N PRO A 167 18.26 -6.94 20.73
CA PRO A 167 18.90 -5.69 20.31
C PRO A 167 18.99 -5.52 18.78
N GLU A 168 19.08 -6.62 18.05
CA GLU A 168 19.14 -6.67 16.59
C GLU A 168 17.88 -6.14 15.89
N VAL A 169 16.76 -5.91 16.61
CA VAL A 169 15.55 -5.27 16.06
C VAL A 169 15.80 -3.87 15.50
N THR A 170 16.87 -3.21 15.95
CA THR A 170 17.34 -1.91 15.47
C THR A 170 18.04 -1.98 14.12
N ALA A 171 18.51 -3.16 13.71
CA ALA A 171 19.19 -3.31 12.43
C ALA A 171 18.24 -2.99 11.26
N GLN A 172 18.80 -2.37 10.22
CA GLN A 172 18.08 -1.82 9.07
C GLN A 172 17.66 -2.88 8.03
N ALA A 173 17.54 -4.15 8.42
CA ALA A 173 17.21 -5.23 7.51
C ALA A 173 15.72 -5.22 7.10
N THR A 174 15.45 -5.37 5.80
CA THR A 174 14.15 -5.73 5.23
C THR A 174 14.16 -7.20 4.84
N GLY A 175 13.03 -7.90 5.05
CA GLY A 175 12.89 -9.31 4.69
C GLY A 175 13.17 -10.27 5.86
N PRO A 176 13.67 -11.49 5.59
CA PRO A 176 14.03 -12.48 6.61
C PRO A 176 14.99 -11.86 7.63
N GLY A 177 14.52 -11.61 8.86
CA GLY A 177 15.21 -10.74 9.83
C GLY A 177 14.45 -9.46 10.21
N ASP A 178 13.20 -9.30 9.77
CA ASP A 178 12.34 -8.21 10.22
C ASP A 178 12.14 -8.25 11.75
N TRP A 179 11.93 -7.09 12.34
CA TRP A 179 11.99 -6.90 13.81
C TRP A 179 10.96 -7.74 14.57
N LEU A 180 9.78 -7.99 14.01
CA LEU A 180 8.76 -8.84 14.65
C LEU A 180 9.25 -10.28 14.78
N TYR A 181 9.92 -10.80 13.75
CA TYR A 181 10.46 -12.16 13.78
C TYR A 181 11.60 -12.29 14.81
N ARG A 182 12.43 -11.26 14.95
CA ARG A 182 13.48 -11.21 15.99
C ARG A 182 12.88 -11.22 17.40
N LEU A 183 11.79 -10.48 17.62
CA LEU A 183 11.06 -10.54 18.89
C LEU A 183 10.47 -11.92 19.17
N GLU A 184 9.96 -12.63 18.16
CA GLU A 184 9.51 -14.02 18.35
C GLU A 184 10.65 -14.94 18.74
N GLN A 185 11.80 -14.84 18.07
CA GLN A 185 12.99 -15.64 18.41
C GLN A 185 13.52 -15.35 19.82
N ALA A 186 13.35 -14.11 20.30
CA ALA A 186 13.65 -13.73 21.68
C ALA A 186 12.59 -14.19 22.71
N GLY A 187 11.58 -14.95 22.29
CA GLY A 187 10.61 -15.57 23.19
C GLY A 187 9.32 -14.77 23.39
N HIS A 188 9.06 -13.73 22.61
CA HIS A 188 7.81 -12.95 22.69
C HIS A 188 6.65 -13.51 21.85
N TRP A 189 6.64 -14.82 21.58
CA TRP A 189 5.53 -15.51 20.93
C TRP A 189 4.50 -15.99 22.01
N PRO A 190 3.17 -15.90 21.80
CA PRO A 190 2.51 -15.43 20.61
C PRO A 190 2.36 -13.92 20.41
N ILE A 191 2.70 -13.42 19.22
CA ILE A 191 2.43 -12.05 18.78
C ILE A 191 0.96 -11.97 18.35
N SER A 192 0.25 -11.03 18.98
CA SER A 192 -1.09 -10.60 18.59
C SER A 192 -1.08 -9.10 18.31
N TRP A 193 -1.98 -8.61 17.47
CA TRP A 193 -2.10 -7.18 17.15
C TRP A 193 -3.53 -6.69 17.25
N ILE A 194 -3.67 -5.38 17.48
CA ILE A 194 -4.92 -4.63 17.41
C ILE A 194 -4.71 -3.55 16.35
N GLU A 195 -5.64 -3.44 15.40
CA GLU A 195 -5.54 -2.47 14.31
C GLU A 195 -6.60 -1.38 14.45
N PHE A 196 -6.16 -0.12 14.24
CA PHE A 196 -7.04 1.03 14.21
C PHE A 196 -6.91 1.74 12.86
N HIS A 197 -8.02 1.91 12.16
CA HIS A 197 -8.08 2.59 10.86
C HIS A 197 -8.61 4.02 11.02
N ARG A 198 -7.93 4.99 10.41
CA ARG A 198 -8.39 6.38 10.33
C ARG A 198 -8.02 6.98 8.98
N ALA A 199 -8.91 7.82 8.43
CA ALA A 199 -8.64 8.62 7.24
C ALA A 199 -8.45 10.11 7.63
N ARG A 200 -7.47 10.76 7.02
CA ARG A 200 -7.24 12.22 7.06
C ARG A 200 -6.39 12.67 5.88
N MET A 201 -6.36 13.97 5.62
CA MET A 201 -5.39 14.55 4.67
C MET A 201 -3.95 14.36 5.18
N PRO A 202 -2.99 14.10 4.28
CA PRO A 202 -1.58 14.06 4.65
C PRO A 202 -1.10 15.44 5.10
N THR A 203 -0.15 15.46 6.03
CA THR A 203 0.60 16.67 6.37
C THR A 203 1.56 17.01 5.23
N LYS A 204 2.12 18.23 5.22
CA LYS A 204 3.11 18.64 4.20
C LYS A 204 4.32 17.70 4.14
N ASN A 205 4.82 17.27 5.29
CA ASN A 205 5.97 16.36 5.37
C ASN A 205 5.62 14.96 4.84
N GLU A 206 4.44 14.43 5.18
CA GLU A 206 4.00 13.14 4.66
C GLU A 206 3.78 13.20 3.15
N ALA A 207 3.17 14.27 2.65
CA ALA A 207 2.98 14.49 1.22
C ALA A 207 4.32 14.56 0.49
N ALA A 208 5.32 15.28 1.01
CA ALA A 208 6.64 15.36 0.40
C ALA A 208 7.37 14.01 0.33
N LEU A 209 7.09 13.09 1.25
CA LEU A 209 7.71 11.76 1.29
C LEU A 209 7.00 10.73 0.42
N THR A 210 5.73 10.97 0.05
CA THR A 210 4.90 10.05 -0.74
C THR A 210 4.50 10.60 -2.11
N SER A 211 4.96 11.80 -2.45
CA SER A 211 4.79 12.40 -3.78
C SER A 211 6.01 12.09 -4.64
N PRO A 212 5.82 11.82 -5.95
CA PRO A 212 6.92 11.68 -6.90
C PRO A 212 7.72 12.98 -7.05
#